data_AF-A0A0C9R740-F1
#
_entry.id   AF-A0A0C9R740-F1
#
_cell.length_a   1.000
_cell.length_b   1.000
_cell.length_c   1.000
_cell.angle_alpha   90.00
_cell.angle_beta   90.00
_cell.angle_gamma   90.00
#
_symmetry.space_group_name_H-M   'P 1'
#
loop_
_entity.id
_entity.type
_entity.pdbx_description
1 polymer ?
#
loop_
_entity_poly.entity_id
_entity_poly.type
_entity_poly.pdbx_seq_one_letter_code
_entity_poly.pdbx_strand_id
1 'polypeptide(L)'
;MTGRHSRGSCSITLEMLRCAVEELEKRRALVSSKMIGDHLKRFYPIEQNPDDLKIELKDMLDHAVSIGILSRFRKDTYCTSTFRQEAYNYKTDFSAFWERYYKKRPGRRLRSTRLVSRGRTSPSYTNSSEEESDSDSY
;
A
#
# COMPACT_ATOMS: atom_id res chain seq x y z
N MET A 1 -32.99 -6.81 11.14
CA MET A 1 -33.79 -5.57 10.98
C MET A 1 -33.83 -5.25 9.50
N THR A 2 -34.97 -5.44 8.83
CA THR A 2 -35.11 -5.24 7.38
C THR A 2 -35.65 -3.82 7.12
N GLY A 3 -34.82 -2.96 6.53
CA GLY A 3 -35.19 -1.59 6.17
C GLY A 3 -36.35 -1.56 5.19
N ARG A 4 -37.23 -0.56 5.33
CA ARG A 4 -38.31 -0.29 4.38
C ARG A 4 -37.69 0.24 3.10
N HIS A 5 -37.51 -0.63 2.11
CA HIS A 5 -37.10 -0.20 0.78
C HIS A 5 -38.24 0.51 0.07
N SER A 6 -37.94 1.65 -0.57
CA SER A 6 -38.83 2.26 -1.55
C SER A 6 -39.11 1.24 -2.68
N ARG A 7 -40.25 1.36 -3.37
CA ARG A 7 -40.81 0.34 -4.30
C ARG A 7 -39.97 0.01 -5.56
N GLY A 8 -38.68 0.33 -5.58
CA GLY A 8 -37.73 -0.05 -6.63
C GLY A 8 -36.26 0.02 -6.21
N SER A 9 -35.94 0.18 -4.92
CA SER A 9 -34.57 0.26 -4.42
C SER A 9 -34.11 -1.06 -3.81
N CYS A 10 -32.85 -1.43 -4.05
CA CYS A 10 -32.20 -2.59 -3.45
C CYS A 10 -31.24 -2.19 -2.33
N SER A 11 -31.09 -3.06 -1.33
CA SER A 11 -30.03 -2.97 -0.33
C SER A 11 -28.66 -3.28 -0.94
N ILE A 12 -27.62 -2.75 -0.32
CA ILE A 12 -26.23 -3.03 -0.70
C ILE A 12 -25.89 -4.46 -0.29
N THR A 13 -25.49 -5.28 -1.26
CA THR A 13 -24.99 -6.64 -1.00
C THR A 13 -23.46 -6.67 -0.97
N LEU A 14 -22.91 -7.70 -0.32
CA LEU A 14 -21.46 -7.94 -0.29
C LEU A 14 -20.89 -8.18 -1.69
N GLU A 15 -21.64 -8.85 -2.57
CA GLU A 15 -21.24 -9.09 -3.96
C GLU A 15 -21.13 -7.78 -4.75
N MET A 16 -22.09 -6.86 -4.57
CA MET A 16 -22.04 -5.53 -5.18
C MET A 16 -20.81 -4.74 -4.73
N LEU A 17 -20.46 -4.81 -3.44
CA LEU A 17 -19.25 -4.18 -2.90
C LEU A 17 -17.98 -4.78 -3.50
N ARG A 18 -17.89 -6.11 -3.57
CA ARG A 18 -16.75 -6.80 -4.15
C ARG A 18 -16.56 -6.37 -5.60
N CYS A 19 -17.60 -6.47 -6.43
CA CYS A 19 -17.54 -6.08 -7.84
C CYS A 19 -17.16 -4.61 -8.01
N ALA A 20 -17.75 -3.71 -7.22
CA ALA A 20 -17.43 -2.29 -7.28
C ALA A 20 -15.97 -2.01 -6.95
N VAL A 21 -15.42 -2.66 -5.91
CA VAL A 21 -14.01 -2.48 -5.54
C VAL A 21 -13.10 -3.08 -6.62
N GLU A 22 -13.37 -4.27 -7.14
CA GLU A 22 -12.58 -4.90 -8.21
C GLU A 22 -12.52 -4.03 -9.48
N GLU A 23 -13.63 -3.40 -9.87
CA GLU A 23 -13.68 -2.52 -11.03
C GLU A 23 -12.94 -1.20 -10.80
N LEU A 24 -13.09 -0.61 -9.60
CA LEU A 24 -12.39 0.62 -9.23
C LEU A 24 -10.88 0.38 -9.07
N GLU A 25 -10.48 -0.82 -8.64
CA GLU A 25 -9.07 -1.21 -8.47
C GLU A 25 -8.28 -1.25 -9.77
N LYS A 26 -8.94 -1.57 -10.90
CA LYS A 26 -8.32 -1.50 -12.24
C LYS A 26 -7.78 -0.10 -12.55
N ARG A 27 -8.32 0.94 -11.91
CA ARG A 27 -7.92 2.34 -12.11
C ARG A 27 -7.11 2.90 -10.96
N ARG A 28 -7.29 2.40 -9.73
CA ARG A 28 -6.64 2.92 -8.51
C ARG A 28 -6.35 1.79 -7.53
N ALA A 29 -5.12 1.68 -7.04
CA ALA A 29 -4.74 0.63 -6.10
C ALA A 29 -5.49 0.64 -4.75
N LEU A 30 -6.11 1.76 -4.38
CA LEU A 30 -6.91 1.92 -3.16
C LEU A 30 -8.17 2.71 -3.48
N VAL A 31 -9.30 2.29 -2.91
CA VAL A 31 -10.62 2.86 -3.21
C VAL A 31 -11.26 3.39 -1.93
N SER A 32 -11.80 4.61 -1.96
CA SER A 32 -12.49 5.18 -0.80
C SER A 32 -13.99 4.83 -0.76
N SER A 33 -14.60 4.87 0.42
CA SER A 33 -16.05 4.60 0.57
C SER A 33 -16.90 5.50 -0.32
N LYS A 34 -16.53 6.78 -0.45
CA LYS A 34 -17.20 7.72 -1.35
C LYS A 34 -17.19 7.24 -2.80
N MET A 35 -16.05 6.76 -3.30
CA MET A 35 -15.95 6.25 -4.67
C MET A 35 -16.78 4.99 -4.87
N ILE A 36 -16.82 4.11 -3.88
CA ILE A 36 -17.64 2.90 -3.90
C ILE A 36 -19.11 3.28 -3.94
N GLY A 37 -19.55 4.20 -3.08
CA GLY A 37 -20.93 4.71 -3.07
C GLY A 37 -21.33 5.38 -4.39
N ASP A 38 -20.46 6.22 -4.96
CA ASP A 38 -20.69 6.87 -6.25
C ASP A 38 -20.76 5.85 -7.39
N HIS A 39 -19.97 4.78 -7.33
CA HIS A 39 -20.01 3.68 -8.29
C HIS A 39 -21.33 2.91 -8.18
N LEU A 40 -21.69 2.49 -6.97
CA LEU A 40 -22.89 1.73 -6.71
C LEU A 40 -24.16 2.47 -7.16
N LYS A 41 -24.26 3.79 -6.90
CA LYS A 41 -25.37 4.63 -7.37
C LYS A 41 -25.52 4.68 -8.90
N ARG A 42 -24.43 4.51 -9.65
CA ARG A 42 -24.45 4.57 -11.12
C ARG A 42 -24.94 3.28 -11.76
N PHE A 43 -24.70 2.15 -11.10
CA PHE A 43 -24.93 0.82 -11.68
C PHE A 43 -26.12 0.09 -11.07
N TYR A 44 -26.61 0.52 -9.91
CA TYR A 44 -27.68 -0.15 -9.18
C TYR A 44 -28.75 0.84 -8.72
N PRO A 45 -30.03 0.41 -8.72
CA PRO A 45 -31.12 1.21 -8.17
C PRO A 45 -31.09 1.13 -6.64
N ILE A 46 -30.19 1.88 -6.00
CA ILE A 46 -30.04 1.89 -4.53
C ILE A 46 -30.81 3.08 -3.94
N GLU A 47 -31.20 2.96 -2.66
CA GLU A 47 -31.79 4.05 -1.88
C GLU A 47 -31.10 5.40 -2.10
N GLN A 48 -31.90 6.43 -2.38
CA GLN A 48 -31.40 7.76 -2.72
C GLN A 48 -31.20 8.66 -1.51
N ASN A 49 -31.78 8.30 -0.35
CA ASN A 49 -31.57 9.04 0.90
C ASN A 49 -30.07 9.02 1.26
N PRO A 50 -29.40 10.18 1.22
CA PRO A 50 -27.94 10.22 1.28
C PRO A 50 -27.38 9.82 2.64
N ASP A 51 -28.15 10.00 3.72
CA ASP A 51 -27.69 9.69 5.08
C ASP A 51 -27.92 8.23 5.44
N ASP A 52 -29.08 7.66 5.09
CA ASP A 52 -29.37 6.23 5.24
C ASP A 52 -28.37 5.39 4.43
N LEU A 53 -28.06 5.81 3.21
CA LEU A 53 -27.11 5.13 2.35
C LEU A 53 -25.68 5.12 2.92
N LYS A 54 -25.25 6.22 3.55
CA LYS A 54 -23.91 6.27 4.17
C LYS A 54 -23.81 5.29 5.32
N ILE A 55 -24.88 5.15 6.11
CA ILE A 55 -24.95 4.22 7.23
C ILE A 55 -24.90 2.80 6.69
N GLU A 56 -25.77 2.45 5.74
CA GLU A 56 -25.81 1.13 5.12
C GLU A 56 -24.48 0.75 4.47
N LEU A 57 -23.89 1.67 3.69
CA LEU A 57 -22.61 1.45 3.03
C LEU A 57 -21.49 1.20 4.05
N LYS A 58 -21.46 1.97 5.14
CA LYS A 58 -20.44 1.81 6.18
C LYS A 58 -20.58 0.45 6.88
N ASP A 59 -21.80 0.08 7.27
CA ASP A 59 -22.07 -1.19 7.93
C ASP A 59 -21.69 -2.37 7.03
N MET A 60 -22.04 -2.30 5.73
CA MET A 60 -21.69 -3.35 4.77
C MET A 60 -20.20 -3.39 4.45
N LEU A 61 -19.49 -2.26 4.44
CA LEU A 61 -18.04 -2.23 4.29
C LEU A 61 -17.34 -2.84 5.51
N ASP A 62 -17.77 -2.52 6.73
CA ASP A 62 -17.22 -3.11 7.95
C ASP A 62 -17.51 -4.63 8.01
N HIS A 63 -18.68 -5.06 7.53
CA HIS A 63 -19.03 -6.48 7.39
C HIS A 63 -18.18 -7.21 6.33
N ALA A 64 -17.97 -6.58 5.16
CA ALA A 64 -17.10 -7.14 4.12
C ALA A 64 -15.65 -7.28 4.61
N VAL A 65 -15.18 -6.36 5.45
CA VAL A 65 -13.86 -6.44 6.09
C VAL A 65 -13.81 -7.54 7.14
N SER A 66 -14.85 -7.71 7.96
CA SER A 66 -14.87 -8.75 8.99
C SER A 66 -14.92 -10.17 8.43
N ILE A 67 -15.61 -10.37 7.30
CA ILE A 67 -15.61 -11.65 6.56
C ILE A 67 -14.31 -11.86 5.77
N GLY A 68 -13.52 -10.81 5.54
CA GLY A 68 -12.27 -10.89 4.79
C GLY A 68 -12.43 -10.80 3.27
N ILE A 69 -13.59 -10.33 2.77
CA ILE A 69 -13.81 -10.04 1.34
C ILE A 69 -13.02 -8.79 0.93
N LEU A 70 -12.94 -7.81 1.83
CA LEU A 70 -12.19 -6.57 1.64
C LEU A 70 -11.12 -6.43 2.72
N SER A 71 -10.02 -5.76 2.38
CA SER A 71 -9.03 -5.30 3.36
C SER A 71 -9.09 -3.79 3.53
N ARG A 72 -9.02 -3.33 4.79
CA ARG A 72 -9.02 -1.92 5.16
C ARG A 72 -7.59 -1.48 5.48
N PHE A 73 -7.07 -0.52 4.72
CA PHE A 73 -5.69 -0.01 4.92
C PHE A 73 -5.62 1.25 5.79
N ARG A 74 -6.50 2.23 5.55
CA ARG A 74 -6.61 3.50 6.31
C ARG A 74 -8.05 3.68 6.77
N LYS A 75 -8.33 4.77 7.49
CA LYS A 75 -9.66 5.08 8.05
C LYS A 75 -10.83 4.98 7.04
N ASP A 76 -10.57 5.11 5.74
CA ASP A 76 -11.63 5.11 4.72
C ASP A 76 -11.16 4.57 3.35
N THR A 77 -10.22 3.62 3.32
CA THR A 77 -9.74 3.05 2.06
C THR A 77 -9.73 1.53 2.08
N TYR A 78 -10.27 0.95 1.02
CA TYR A 78 -10.57 -0.47 0.88
C TYR A 78 -9.89 -1.02 -0.38
N CYS A 79 -9.61 -2.32 -0.34
CA CYS A 79 -9.11 -3.11 -1.46
C CYS A 79 -9.69 -4.53 -1.40
N THR A 80 -9.66 -5.29 -2.48
CA THR A 80 -10.13 -6.70 -2.53
C THR A 80 -9.13 -7.71 -1.94
N SER A 81 -8.09 -7.23 -1.25
CA SER A 81 -6.93 -8.02 -0.82
C SER A 81 -6.34 -8.82 -1.99
N THR A 82 -5.84 -8.11 -3.00
CA THR A 82 -5.14 -8.77 -4.10
C THR A 82 -3.81 -9.35 -3.61
N PHE A 83 -3.48 -10.53 -4.16
CA PHE A 83 -2.18 -11.20 -4.37
C PHE A 83 -0.89 -10.54 -3.87
N ARG A 84 -0.76 -9.20 -3.88
CA ARG A 84 0.33 -8.48 -3.20
C ARG A 84 0.42 -8.79 -1.71
N GLN A 85 -0.69 -8.92 -1.01
CA GLN A 85 -0.66 -9.24 0.43
C GLN A 85 -0.24 -10.71 0.65
N GLU A 86 -0.71 -11.61 -0.19
CA GLU A 86 -0.25 -13.01 -0.25
C GLU A 86 1.22 -13.13 -0.65
N ALA A 87 1.71 -12.33 -1.61
CA ALA A 87 3.11 -12.28 -2.03
C ALA A 87 4.03 -11.64 -0.97
N TYR A 88 3.53 -10.66 -0.21
CA TYR A 88 4.23 -10.16 0.97
C TYR A 88 4.28 -11.21 2.09
N ASN A 89 3.23 -12.01 2.26
CA ASN A 89 3.27 -13.17 3.16
C ASN A 89 4.21 -14.26 2.62
N TYR A 90 4.30 -14.47 1.29
CA TYR A 90 5.21 -15.42 0.63
C TYR A 90 6.70 -15.02 0.70
N LYS A 91 7.01 -13.76 1.01
CA LYS A 91 8.39 -13.35 1.33
C LYS A 91 8.94 -14.07 2.57
N THR A 92 8.11 -14.76 3.34
CA THR A 92 8.57 -15.57 4.48
C THR A 92 9.46 -16.72 4.04
N ASP A 93 9.20 -17.41 2.92
CA ASP A 93 10.04 -18.56 2.53
C ASP A 93 11.37 -18.14 1.88
N PHE A 94 11.35 -17.16 0.97
CA PHE A 94 12.59 -16.64 0.38
C PHE A 94 13.43 -15.86 1.39
N SER A 95 12.81 -15.05 2.27
CA SER A 95 13.58 -14.36 3.32
C SER A 95 14.02 -15.30 4.43
N ALA A 96 13.23 -16.31 4.83
CA ALA A 96 13.67 -17.32 5.79
C ALA A 96 14.80 -18.18 5.22
N PHE A 97 14.79 -18.48 3.92
CA PHE A 97 15.92 -19.13 3.25
C PHE A 97 17.18 -18.27 3.37
N TRP A 98 17.13 -17.00 2.96
CA TRP A 98 18.30 -16.10 3.05
C TRP A 98 18.74 -15.85 4.50
N GLU A 99 17.79 -15.71 5.42
CA GLU A 99 18.07 -15.53 6.84
C GLU A 99 18.77 -16.76 7.44
N ARG A 100 18.32 -17.98 7.11
CA ARG A 100 19.00 -19.23 7.47
C ARG A 100 20.36 -19.38 6.78
N TYR A 101 20.45 -19.04 5.49
CA TYR A 101 21.67 -19.12 4.69
C TYR A 101 22.78 -18.20 5.24
N TYR A 102 22.44 -16.95 5.58
CA TYR A 102 23.40 -15.99 6.12
C TYR A 102 23.68 -16.17 7.62
N LYS A 103 22.73 -16.67 8.43
CA LYS A 103 22.99 -17.05 9.84
C LYS A 103 24.03 -18.17 9.95
N LYS A 104 24.07 -19.12 9.00
CA LYS A 104 25.05 -20.24 8.99
C LYS A 104 26.41 -19.89 8.36
N ARG A 105 26.62 -18.67 7.85
CA ARG A 105 27.87 -18.22 7.21
C ARG A 105 28.23 -16.79 7.65
N PRO A 106 28.87 -16.61 8.82
CA PRO A 106 29.24 -15.29 9.32
C PRO A 106 30.37 -14.73 8.45
N GLY A 107 30.05 -13.80 7.54
CA GLY A 107 31.06 -13.15 6.71
C GLY A 107 30.54 -12.56 5.40
N ARG A 108 29.40 -13.05 4.89
CA ARG A 108 28.76 -12.46 3.70
C ARG A 108 27.50 -11.71 4.10
N ARG A 109 27.63 -10.56 4.75
CA ARG A 109 26.48 -9.67 4.93
C ARG A 109 26.08 -9.13 3.56
N LEU A 110 24.80 -9.25 3.20
CA LEU A 110 24.24 -8.50 2.07
C LEU A 110 24.56 -7.02 2.29
N ARG A 111 25.37 -6.44 1.38
CA ARG A 111 25.69 -5.02 1.40
C ARG A 111 24.37 -4.26 1.28
N SER A 112 23.95 -3.60 2.35
CA SER A 112 22.74 -2.78 2.35
C SER A 112 22.85 -1.80 1.19
N THR A 113 21.95 -1.90 0.22
CA THR A 113 21.77 -0.87 -0.80
C THR A 113 21.05 0.31 -0.14
N ARG A 114 21.73 1.01 0.78
CA ARG A 114 21.37 2.40 1.01
C ARG A 114 21.64 3.09 -0.32
N LEU A 115 20.58 3.57 -0.96
CA LEU A 115 20.67 4.50 -2.08
C LEU A 115 21.58 5.65 -1.63
N VAL A 116 22.83 5.60 -2.06
CA VAL A 116 23.78 6.69 -1.88
C VAL A 116 23.27 7.79 -2.79
N SER A 117 22.70 8.83 -2.20
CA SER A 117 22.44 10.10 -2.86
C SER A 117 23.75 10.56 -3.51
N ARG A 118 23.73 10.55 -4.84
CA ARG A 118 24.87 10.85 -5.72
C ARG A 118 25.12 12.37 -5.68
N GLY A 119 25.91 12.83 -4.72
CA GLY A 119 26.45 14.19 -4.71
C GLY A 119 27.54 14.31 -5.77
N ARG A 120 27.29 15.12 -6.80
CA ARG A 120 28.19 15.41 -7.93
C ARG A 120 29.46 16.15 -7.46
N THR A 121 30.55 15.82 -8.13
CA THR A 121 31.94 16.30 -8.06
C THR A 121 32.13 17.80 -8.31
N SER A 122 33.24 18.36 -7.80
CA SER A 122 34.21 19.13 -8.61
C SER A 122 35.60 19.12 -7.96
N PRO A 123 36.68 18.79 -8.68
CA PRO A 123 38.06 18.99 -8.24
C PRO A 123 38.58 20.33 -8.78
N SER A 124 39.06 21.23 -7.91
CA SER A 124 39.89 22.37 -8.35
C SER A 124 41.35 22.12 -8.00
N TYR A 125 42.18 22.03 -9.03
CA TYR A 125 43.63 22.16 -8.96
C TYR A 125 44.01 23.62 -8.66
N THR A 126 44.94 23.85 -7.74
CA THR A 126 45.82 25.03 -7.71
C THR A 126 47.12 24.73 -6.94
N ASN A 127 48.19 24.57 -7.72
CA ASN A 127 49.63 24.81 -7.55
C ASN A 127 50.30 24.91 -6.16
N SER A 128 51.32 24.06 -5.98
CA SER A 128 52.74 24.37 -5.79
C SER A 128 53.13 25.62 -4.99
N SER A 129 53.83 25.41 -3.87
CA SER A 129 55.03 26.17 -3.49
C SER A 129 55.89 25.28 -2.59
N GLU A 130 57.09 25.02 -3.09
CA GLU A 130 58.22 24.39 -2.42
C GLU A 130 58.64 25.27 -1.25
N GLU A 131 58.85 24.72 -0.06
CA GLU A 131 59.85 25.26 0.88
C GLU A 131 60.59 24.10 1.53
N GLU A 132 61.82 23.89 1.06
CA GLU A 132 62.89 23.23 1.77
C GLU A 132 63.12 23.93 3.12
N SER A 133 63.29 23.14 4.17
CA SER A 133 64.02 23.61 5.34
C SER A 133 64.78 22.44 5.95
N ASP A 134 66.04 22.37 5.54
CA ASP A 134 67.11 21.68 6.24
C ASP A 134 67.23 22.21 7.67
N SER A 135 67.45 21.31 8.62
CA SER A 135 68.20 21.64 9.83
C SER A 135 69.00 20.44 10.28
N ASP A 136 70.31 20.68 10.25
CA ASP A 136 71.43 19.78 10.45
C ASP A 136 71.54 19.17 11.85
N SER A 137 72.27 18.06 11.86
CA SER A 137 72.70 17.27 13.02
C SER A 137 73.86 17.92 13.77
N TYR A 138 73.98 17.64 15.08
CA TYR A 138 75.19 17.12 15.75
C TYR A 138 74.80 16.44 17.07
#